data_AF-R7STW9-F1
#
_entry.id   AF-R7STW9-F1
#
_cell.length_a   1.000
_cell.length_b   1.000
_cell.length_c   1.000
_cell.angle_alpha   90.00
_cell.angle_beta   90.00
_cell.angle_gamma   90.00
#
_symmetry.space_group_name_H-M   'P 1'
#
loop_
_entity.id
_entity.type
_entity.pdbx_description
1 polymer ?
#
loop_
_entity_poly.entity_id
_entity_poly.type
_entity_poly.pdbx_seq_one_letter_code
_entity_poly.pdbx_strand_id
1 'polypeptide(L)'
;MRSAEPASEGSKLSRRKRRRMAHAQSQDQVSAESSLTGQSIHQPEASSAQARSIGFQHSARCLVLSPFVDLTAVWADALRAVSPVPPTANSALDFFPLPYLLDTVSDAVTPTPGCAHQDRVRVDGKVHRYLHNLLRIREFCRARLFDVSLDNRPLTIAEWRTALWGQYLAKSSVRNGAEGADARRAKRRLEERNGIAALCHKVADMDSYNAHVVVEFRGLAVDLNMIAQDPSIRADLLWESHEVNFRAELLALDTLRVQKKDWMEINRWERKMLVSGVGGSSSSAA
;
A
#
# COMPACT_ATOMS: atom_id res chain seq x y z
N MET A 1 19.83 60.26 -56.10
CA MET A 1 18.43 59.77 -56.03
C MET A 1 18.38 58.31 -56.45
N ARG A 2 18.26 57.39 -55.50
CA ARG A 2 17.76 56.02 -55.67
C ARG A 2 17.08 55.63 -54.35
N SER A 3 15.84 55.19 -54.44
CA SER A 3 14.98 54.73 -53.33
C SER A 3 14.92 53.20 -53.26
N ALA A 4 14.28 52.70 -52.19
CA ALA A 4 13.93 51.31 -51.81
C ALA A 4 14.95 50.63 -50.87
N GLU A 5 14.60 49.93 -49.78
CA GLU A 5 13.32 49.39 -49.26
C GLU A 5 13.49 49.01 -47.75
N PRO A 6 12.42 48.88 -46.95
CA PRO A 6 12.52 48.62 -45.51
C PRO A 6 12.62 47.14 -45.14
N ALA A 7 13.45 46.83 -44.14
CA ALA A 7 13.61 45.50 -43.56
C ALA A 7 12.35 45.05 -42.79
N SER A 8 11.87 43.84 -43.10
CA SER A 8 10.75 43.21 -42.40
C SER A 8 11.20 42.54 -41.09
N GLU A 9 10.49 42.87 -40.00
CA GLU A 9 10.65 42.25 -38.68
C GLU A 9 10.02 40.85 -38.65
N GLY A 10 10.86 39.81 -38.63
CA GLY A 10 10.44 38.43 -38.42
C GLY A 10 10.24 38.09 -36.94
N SER A 11 9.01 38.24 -36.43
CA SER A 11 8.59 37.73 -35.12
C SER A 11 8.66 36.20 -35.05
N LYS A 12 9.56 35.66 -34.22
CA LYS A 12 9.73 34.21 -34.00
C LYS A 12 8.58 33.64 -33.19
N LEU A 13 7.56 33.13 -33.89
CA LEU A 13 6.45 32.39 -33.28
C LEU A 13 6.92 31.01 -32.75
N SER A 14 6.63 30.76 -31.47
CA SER A 14 6.86 29.49 -30.77
C SER A 14 6.21 28.29 -31.49
N ARG A 15 6.94 27.17 -31.49
CA ARG A 15 6.58 25.86 -32.09
C ARG A 15 5.18 25.36 -31.69
N ARG A 16 4.69 25.76 -30.52
CA ARG A 16 3.35 25.44 -30.00
C ARG A 16 2.22 26.19 -30.71
N LYS A 17 2.48 27.40 -31.20
CA LYS A 17 1.51 28.24 -31.94
C LYS A 17 1.39 27.81 -33.40
N ARG A 18 2.48 27.32 -34.01
CA ARG A 18 2.45 26.65 -35.34
C ARG A 18 1.61 25.36 -35.34
N ARG A 19 1.70 24.54 -34.28
CA ARG A 19 0.88 23.31 -34.16
C ARG A 19 -0.62 23.57 -33.98
N ARG A 20 -1.01 24.65 -33.30
CA ARG A 20 -2.42 25.04 -33.17
C ARG A 20 -3.03 25.54 -34.49
N MET A 21 -2.24 26.26 -35.30
CA MET A 21 -2.73 26.77 -36.60
C MET A 21 -2.84 25.66 -37.65
N ALA A 22 -1.96 24.65 -37.61
CA ALA A 22 -2.07 23.47 -38.48
C ALA A 22 -3.31 22.62 -38.16
N HIS A 23 -3.71 22.52 -36.89
CA HIS A 23 -4.92 21.76 -36.51
C HIS A 23 -6.23 22.48 -36.86
N ALA A 24 -6.22 23.83 -36.88
CA ALA A 24 -7.38 24.63 -37.28
C ALA A 24 -7.62 24.57 -38.80
N GLN A 25 -6.56 24.52 -39.61
CA GLN A 25 -6.69 24.40 -41.07
C GLN A 25 -7.10 23.00 -41.55
N SER A 26 -6.89 21.94 -40.76
CA SER A 26 -7.33 20.58 -41.08
C SER A 26 -8.80 20.29 -40.72
N GLN A 27 -9.47 21.16 -39.95
CA GLN A 27 -10.88 20.97 -39.59
C GLN A 27 -11.87 21.64 -40.57
N ASP A 28 -11.43 22.61 -41.38
CA ASP A 28 -12.28 23.28 -42.37
C ASP A 28 -12.27 22.63 -43.77
N GLN A 29 -11.49 21.56 -43.99
CA GLN A 29 -11.42 20.84 -45.28
C GLN A 29 -12.15 19.49 -45.32
N VAL A 30 -12.82 19.06 -44.24
CA VAL A 30 -13.52 17.74 -44.21
C VAL A 30 -15.05 17.87 -44.23
N SER A 31 -15.60 19.08 -44.36
CA SER A 31 -17.07 19.32 -44.34
C SER A 31 -17.73 19.47 -45.71
N ALA A 32 -17.14 18.91 -46.77
CA ALA A 32 -17.76 18.91 -48.09
C ALA A 32 -17.33 17.70 -48.94
N GLU A 33 -17.75 16.49 -48.56
CA GLU A 33 -18.02 15.39 -49.50
C GLU A 33 -18.55 14.14 -48.77
N SER A 34 -19.48 13.45 -49.43
CA SER A 34 -20.01 12.10 -49.10
C SER A 34 -21.25 12.03 -48.20
N SER A 35 -22.38 12.35 -48.82
CA SER A 35 -23.65 11.67 -48.64
C SER A 35 -23.56 10.24 -49.22
N LEU A 36 -23.94 9.22 -48.45
CA LEU A 36 -24.84 8.09 -48.82
C LEU A 36 -24.57 6.84 -47.95
N THR A 37 -25.68 6.19 -47.58
CA THR A 37 -25.84 4.79 -47.09
C THR A 37 -25.48 4.44 -45.64
N GLY A 38 -26.49 4.56 -44.76
CA GLY A 38 -27.14 3.44 -44.07
C GLY A 38 -26.34 2.59 -43.06
N GLN A 39 -26.52 2.86 -41.76
CA GLN A 39 -27.28 2.00 -40.83
C GLN A 39 -27.25 2.57 -39.41
N SER A 40 -28.41 2.54 -38.78
CA SER A 40 -28.74 3.11 -37.48
C SER A 40 -28.20 2.24 -36.33
N ILE A 41 -27.38 2.82 -35.45
CA ILE A 41 -27.30 2.43 -34.04
C ILE A 41 -27.28 3.72 -33.21
N HIS A 42 -28.33 3.89 -32.41
CA HIS A 42 -28.56 5.02 -31.53
C HIS A 42 -27.36 5.34 -30.63
N GLN A 43 -26.72 6.49 -30.85
CA GLN A 43 -26.01 7.25 -29.83
C GLN A 43 -27.01 8.20 -29.16
N PRO A 44 -27.21 8.17 -27.83
CA PRO A 44 -27.71 9.32 -27.12
C PRO A 44 -26.55 10.26 -26.78
N GLU A 45 -26.80 11.52 -27.11
CA GLU A 45 -25.98 12.69 -26.91
C GLU A 45 -25.52 12.89 -25.46
N ALA A 46 -24.38 13.56 -25.36
CA ALA A 46 -23.79 14.07 -24.14
C ALA A 46 -24.80 14.90 -23.34
N SER A 47 -25.36 14.26 -22.31
CA SER A 47 -26.05 14.94 -21.23
C SER A 47 -25.13 14.96 -20.02
N SER A 48 -24.76 16.18 -19.63
CA SER A 48 -24.16 16.53 -18.35
C SER A 48 -24.73 15.70 -17.20
N ALA A 49 -23.92 14.81 -16.64
CA ALA A 49 -24.16 14.25 -15.32
C ALA A 49 -22.81 14.18 -14.63
N GLN A 50 -22.69 14.97 -13.56
CA GLN A 50 -21.70 14.80 -12.51
C GLN A 50 -21.56 13.30 -12.23
N ALA A 51 -20.47 12.70 -12.72
CA ALA A 51 -20.06 11.39 -12.28
C ALA A 51 -19.75 11.54 -10.79
N ARG A 52 -20.75 11.22 -9.96
CA ARG A 52 -20.57 10.96 -8.53
C ARG A 52 -19.41 9.98 -8.47
N SER A 53 -18.27 10.42 -7.93
CA SER A 53 -17.23 9.47 -7.57
C SER A 53 -17.87 8.50 -6.59
N ILE A 54 -18.18 7.29 -7.04
CA ILE A 54 -18.49 6.18 -6.14
C ILE A 54 -17.25 6.10 -5.25
N GLY A 55 -17.38 6.57 -4.02
CA GLY A 55 -16.26 6.71 -3.10
C GLY A 55 -15.63 5.34 -2.94
N PHE A 56 -14.42 5.17 -3.48
CA PHE A 56 -13.65 3.95 -3.29
C PHE A 56 -13.33 3.87 -1.79
N GLN A 57 -14.15 3.15 -1.04
CA GLN A 57 -13.95 2.97 0.38
C GLN A 57 -12.71 2.09 0.57
N HIS A 58 -11.74 2.60 1.30
CA HIS A 58 -10.48 1.91 1.53
C HIS A 58 -10.73 0.66 2.40
N SER A 59 -10.20 -0.50 2.01
CA SER A 59 -10.42 -1.78 2.70
C SER A 59 -10.06 -1.76 4.20
N ALA A 60 -9.08 -0.95 4.59
CA ALA A 60 -8.73 -0.74 6.00
C ALA A 60 -9.77 0.05 6.83
N ARG A 61 -10.86 0.54 6.21
CA ARG A 61 -11.91 1.32 6.88
C ARG A 61 -13.27 0.61 6.90
N CYS A 62 -13.36 -0.55 6.27
CA CYS A 62 -14.58 -1.34 6.22
C CYS A 62 -14.33 -2.71 6.81
N LEU A 63 -15.39 -3.36 7.29
CA LEU A 63 -15.31 -4.79 7.59
C LEU A 63 -15.00 -5.55 6.30
N VAL A 64 -13.85 -6.22 6.27
CA VAL A 64 -13.47 -7.18 5.23
C VAL A 64 -13.39 -8.53 5.88
N LEU A 65 -14.24 -9.46 5.45
CA LEU A 65 -14.26 -10.82 5.97
C LEU A 65 -13.12 -11.63 5.33
N SER A 66 -12.45 -12.44 6.15
CA SER A 66 -11.39 -13.32 5.69
C SER A 66 -11.96 -14.51 4.92
N PRO A 67 -11.29 -14.97 3.84
CA PRO A 67 -11.62 -16.24 3.18
C PRO A 67 -11.19 -17.48 3.99
N PHE A 68 -10.38 -17.31 5.05
CA PHE A 68 -9.81 -18.41 5.82
C PHE A 68 -10.47 -18.61 7.20
N VAL A 69 -11.04 -17.55 7.79
CA VAL A 69 -11.54 -17.56 9.16
C VAL A 69 -12.95 -16.98 9.25
N ASP A 70 -13.79 -17.60 10.09
CA ASP A 70 -15.08 -17.04 10.46
C ASP A 70 -14.96 -16.07 11.62
N LEU A 71 -15.61 -14.92 11.43
CA LEU A 71 -15.82 -13.96 12.50
C LEU A 71 -17.08 -14.35 13.28
N THR A 72 -16.98 -14.47 14.60
CA THR A 72 -18.15 -14.75 15.45
C THR A 72 -19.25 -13.70 15.21
N ALA A 73 -20.52 -14.10 15.27
CA ALA A 73 -21.64 -13.22 14.97
C ALA A 73 -21.61 -11.89 15.75
N VAL A 74 -21.28 -11.94 17.05
CA VAL A 74 -21.20 -10.74 17.91
C VAL A 74 -20.18 -9.72 17.39
N TRP A 75 -18.98 -10.16 17.04
CA TRP A 75 -17.96 -9.29 16.46
C TRP A 75 -18.33 -8.82 15.06
N ALA A 76 -18.95 -9.69 14.25
CA ALA A 76 -19.39 -9.32 12.91
C ALA A 76 -20.46 -8.22 12.96
N ASP A 77 -21.43 -8.34 13.87
CA ASP A 77 -22.48 -7.34 14.07
C ASP A 77 -21.90 -6.01 14.58
N ALA A 78 -21.01 -6.06 15.57
CA ALA A 78 -20.33 -4.88 16.10
C ALA A 78 -19.51 -4.16 15.04
N LEU A 79 -18.69 -4.89 14.25
CA LEU A 79 -17.88 -4.31 13.19
C LEU A 79 -18.72 -3.79 12.03
N ARG A 80 -19.83 -4.45 11.68
CA ARG A 80 -20.78 -3.93 10.68
C ARG A 80 -21.43 -2.63 11.16
N ALA A 81 -21.76 -2.51 12.43
CA ALA A 81 -22.40 -1.31 12.99
C ALA A 81 -21.51 -0.06 12.93
N VAL A 82 -20.17 -0.22 12.97
CA VAL A 82 -19.20 0.88 12.93
C VAL A 82 -18.54 1.07 11.55
N SER A 83 -18.82 0.19 10.59
CA SER A 83 -18.26 0.22 9.24
C SER A 83 -19.18 0.98 8.28
N PRO A 84 -18.67 1.87 7.42
CA PRO A 84 -17.28 2.29 7.31
C PRO A 84 -16.90 3.33 8.39
N VAL A 85 -15.65 3.27 8.84
CA VAL A 85 -15.10 4.29 9.75
C VAL A 85 -14.94 5.62 8.99
N PRO A 86 -15.32 6.77 9.58
CA PRO A 86 -15.19 8.08 8.95
C PRO A 86 -13.76 8.39 8.45
N PRO A 87 -13.62 9.14 7.35
CA PRO A 87 -12.32 9.49 6.83
C PRO A 87 -11.56 10.42 7.78
N THR A 88 -10.34 10.02 8.14
CA THR A 88 -9.38 10.85 8.86
C THR A 88 -8.50 11.63 7.89
N ALA A 89 -8.04 12.82 8.31
CA ALA A 89 -7.11 13.65 7.55
C ALA A 89 -5.73 12.97 7.37
N ASN A 90 -5.35 12.13 8.33
CA ASN A 90 -4.09 11.39 8.31
C ASN A 90 -4.31 9.96 7.83
N SER A 91 -3.29 9.41 7.15
CA SER A 91 -3.22 7.98 6.84
C SER A 91 -3.20 7.14 8.11
N ALA A 92 -3.79 5.95 8.06
CA ALA A 92 -3.60 4.94 9.10
C ALA A 92 -2.11 4.58 9.18
N LEU A 93 -1.64 4.36 10.41
CA LEU A 93 -0.28 3.96 10.73
C LEU A 93 -0.36 2.64 11.50
N ASP A 94 0.47 1.69 11.10
CA ASP A 94 0.42 0.32 11.60
C ASP A 94 1.81 -0.10 12.09
N PHE A 95 1.86 -0.72 13.26
CA PHE A 95 3.11 -1.11 13.92
C PHE A 95 3.76 -2.33 13.25
N PHE A 96 2.95 -3.18 12.62
CA PHE A 96 3.35 -4.39 11.89
C PHE A 96 2.56 -4.46 10.56
N PRO A 97 3.00 -5.22 9.53
CA PRO A 97 2.26 -5.30 8.27
C PRO A 97 0.78 -5.59 8.47
N LEU A 98 -0.10 -4.93 7.72
CA LEU A 98 -1.54 -5.06 7.95
C LEU A 98 -2.06 -6.44 7.53
N PRO A 99 -2.94 -7.04 8.34
CA PRO A 99 -3.53 -8.32 8.03
C PRO A 99 -4.20 -8.36 6.65
N TYR A 100 -4.93 -7.30 6.27
CA TYR A 100 -5.64 -7.29 4.98
C TYR A 100 -4.70 -7.34 3.74
N LEU A 101 -3.42 -6.97 3.87
CA LEU A 101 -2.43 -7.12 2.80
C LEU A 101 -1.99 -8.58 2.63
N LEU A 102 -2.10 -9.36 3.70
CA LEU A 102 -1.67 -10.76 3.81
C LEU A 102 -2.85 -11.73 3.63
N ASP A 103 -4.05 -11.29 3.99
CA ASP A 103 -5.33 -12.00 3.91
C ASP A 103 -5.91 -11.94 2.48
N THR A 104 -5.10 -12.38 1.52
CA THR A 104 -5.43 -12.51 0.09
C THR A 104 -4.88 -13.83 -0.43
N VAL A 105 -5.36 -14.27 -1.59
CA VAL A 105 -4.99 -15.52 -2.22
C VAL A 105 -4.08 -15.26 -3.42
N SER A 106 -3.07 -16.10 -3.62
CA SER A 106 -2.22 -16.00 -4.81
C SER A 106 -2.93 -16.62 -6.01
N ASP A 107 -2.92 -15.97 -7.16
CA ASP A 107 -3.35 -16.53 -8.45
C ASP A 107 -2.49 -17.73 -8.90
N ALA A 108 -1.22 -17.75 -8.49
CA ALA A 108 -0.27 -18.82 -8.78
C ALA A 108 -0.63 -20.20 -8.19
N VAL A 109 -1.55 -20.28 -7.23
CA VAL A 109 -1.91 -21.55 -6.56
C VAL A 109 -3.39 -21.82 -6.81
N THR A 110 -3.67 -22.75 -7.73
CA THR A 110 -5.03 -23.24 -7.99
C THR A 110 -5.04 -24.77 -7.84
N PRO A 111 -5.98 -25.36 -7.08
CA PRO A 111 -6.92 -24.71 -6.16
C PRO A 111 -6.20 -24.18 -4.92
N THR A 112 -6.71 -23.11 -4.29
CA THR A 112 -6.19 -22.60 -3.01
C THR A 112 -6.61 -23.54 -1.89
N PRO A 113 -5.72 -24.39 -1.36
CA PRO A 113 -6.09 -25.32 -0.31
C PRO A 113 -6.41 -24.53 0.97
N GLY A 114 -7.52 -24.83 1.64
CA GLY A 114 -7.83 -24.27 2.96
C GLY A 114 -8.64 -22.96 2.99
N CYS A 115 -9.14 -22.44 1.86
CA CYS A 115 -10.15 -21.38 1.90
C CYS A 115 -11.52 -21.95 2.29
N ALA A 116 -11.97 -21.67 3.53
CA ALA A 116 -13.29 -22.06 4.01
C ALA A 116 -14.42 -21.30 3.28
N HIS A 117 -14.14 -20.07 2.81
CA HIS A 117 -15.13 -19.16 2.22
C HIS A 117 -14.65 -18.66 0.85
N GLN A 118 -14.94 -19.41 -0.21
CA GLN A 118 -14.50 -19.08 -1.57
C GLN A 118 -15.12 -17.78 -2.11
N ASP A 119 -16.32 -17.42 -1.65
CA ASP A 119 -17.03 -16.19 -1.98
C ASP A 119 -16.34 -14.92 -1.46
N ARG A 120 -15.46 -15.05 -0.45
CA ARG A 120 -14.72 -13.95 0.17
C ARG A 120 -13.32 -13.77 -0.40
N VAL A 121 -12.90 -14.62 -1.35
CA VAL A 121 -11.53 -14.66 -1.86
C VAL A 121 -11.16 -13.37 -2.58
N ARG A 122 -10.06 -12.76 -2.14
CA ARG A 122 -9.40 -11.64 -2.82
C ARG A 122 -8.10 -12.12 -3.41
N VAL A 123 -7.94 -12.01 -4.72
CA VAL A 123 -6.73 -12.45 -5.41
C VAL A 123 -5.68 -11.33 -5.42
N ASP A 124 -4.48 -11.63 -4.96
CA ASP A 124 -3.28 -10.80 -5.12
C ASP A 124 -2.08 -11.71 -5.46
N GLY A 125 -1.66 -11.67 -6.73
CA GLY A 125 -0.50 -12.43 -7.21
C GLY A 125 0.84 -12.03 -6.58
N LYS A 126 0.87 -11.08 -5.63
CA LYS A 126 2.07 -10.70 -4.86
C LYS A 126 2.07 -11.24 -3.44
N VAL A 127 0.97 -11.82 -2.96
CA VAL A 127 0.82 -12.19 -1.55
C VAL A 127 1.87 -13.21 -1.09
N HIS A 128 2.22 -14.19 -1.93
CA HIS A 128 3.24 -15.19 -1.60
C HIS A 128 4.61 -14.54 -1.37
N ARG A 129 4.96 -13.52 -2.18
CA ARG A 129 6.18 -12.71 -1.97
C ARG A 129 6.09 -11.91 -0.68
N TYR A 130 4.95 -11.27 -0.41
CA TYR A 130 4.77 -10.49 0.81
C TYR A 130 4.93 -11.36 2.06
N LEU A 131 4.32 -12.55 2.07
CA LEU A 131 4.46 -13.52 3.18
C LEU A 131 5.89 -14.03 3.32
N HIS A 132 6.55 -14.40 2.20
CA HIS A 132 7.94 -14.87 2.22
C HIS A 132 8.91 -13.81 2.71
N ASN A 133 8.79 -12.59 2.20
CA ASN A 133 9.63 -11.52 2.65
C ASN A 133 9.29 -11.05 4.07
N LEU A 134 8.03 -11.17 4.51
CA LEU A 134 7.65 -10.95 5.90
C LEU A 134 8.43 -11.89 6.82
N LEU A 135 8.50 -13.20 6.52
CA LEU A 135 9.32 -14.12 7.30
C LEU A 135 10.78 -13.68 7.37
N ARG A 136 11.36 -13.26 6.23
CA ARG A 136 12.76 -12.77 6.19
C ARG A 136 12.99 -11.58 7.12
N ILE A 137 12.05 -10.63 7.17
CA ILE A 137 12.22 -9.37 7.92
C ILE A 137 11.54 -9.37 9.30
N ARG A 138 10.93 -10.50 9.67
CA ARG A 138 10.07 -10.65 10.84
C ARG A 138 10.76 -10.21 12.12
N GLU A 139 11.92 -10.80 12.41
CA GLU A 139 12.65 -10.52 13.66
C GLU A 139 13.08 -9.06 13.76
N PHE A 140 13.55 -8.48 12.66
CA PHE A 140 13.87 -7.06 12.61
C PHE A 140 12.64 -6.18 12.89
N CYS A 141 11.51 -6.48 12.23
CA CYS A 141 10.27 -5.72 12.42
C CYS A 141 9.75 -5.82 13.86
N ARG A 142 9.95 -6.97 14.53
CA ARG A 142 9.61 -7.15 15.94
C ARG A 142 10.55 -6.39 16.87
N ALA A 143 11.87 -6.51 16.66
CA ALA A 143 12.88 -5.78 17.44
C ALA A 143 12.63 -4.26 17.37
N ARG A 144 12.29 -3.78 16.17
CA ARG A 144 11.97 -2.38 15.91
C ARG A 144 10.86 -1.82 16.80
N LEU A 145 9.89 -2.63 17.25
CA LEU A 145 8.79 -2.15 18.09
C LEU A 145 9.25 -1.69 19.47
N PHE A 146 10.32 -2.30 19.98
CA PHE A 146 10.80 -2.08 21.35
C PHE A 146 12.08 -1.26 21.39
N ASP A 147 12.87 -1.28 20.32
CA ASP A 147 14.12 -0.54 20.23
C ASP A 147 13.93 0.83 19.57
N VAL A 148 14.00 1.88 20.39
CA VAL A 148 13.91 3.28 19.96
C VAL A 148 15.03 3.69 19.01
N SER A 149 16.15 2.97 18.98
CA SER A 149 17.25 3.25 18.06
C SER A 149 16.97 2.80 16.61
N LEU A 150 15.97 1.93 16.40
CA LEU A 150 15.68 1.30 15.11
C LEU A 150 14.55 1.98 14.31
N ASP A 151 14.23 3.25 14.55
CA ASP A 151 13.03 3.94 14.00
C ASP A 151 11.74 3.16 14.31
N ASN A 152 11.34 3.16 15.58
CA ASN A 152 10.18 2.41 16.08
C ASN A 152 8.81 3.00 15.71
N ARG A 153 8.75 3.97 14.78
CA ARG A 153 7.49 4.56 14.35
C ARG A 153 6.64 3.54 13.60
N PRO A 154 5.32 3.59 13.74
CA PRO A 154 4.43 2.82 12.88
C PRO A 154 4.53 3.32 11.44
N LEU A 155 4.31 2.41 10.49
CA LEU A 155 4.42 2.68 9.06
C LEU A 155 3.05 2.79 8.41
N THR A 156 2.97 3.58 7.34
CA THR A 156 1.80 3.59 6.47
C THR A 156 1.72 2.30 5.64
N ILE A 157 0.53 2.01 5.11
CA ILE A 157 0.29 0.92 4.15
C ILE A 157 1.28 0.94 2.97
N ALA A 158 1.62 2.12 2.45
CA ALA A 158 2.53 2.26 1.31
C ALA A 158 3.98 1.90 1.68
N GLU A 159 4.40 2.28 2.88
CA GLU A 159 5.69 1.91 3.45
C GLU A 159 5.75 0.41 3.73
N TRP A 160 4.70 -0.20 4.30
CA TRP A 160 4.62 -1.65 4.49
C TRP A 160 4.68 -2.41 3.17
N ARG A 161 3.95 -1.99 2.13
CA ARG A 161 4.08 -2.58 0.79
C ARG A 161 5.50 -2.48 0.24
N THR A 162 6.22 -1.40 0.53
CA THR A 162 7.62 -1.25 0.14
C THR A 162 8.52 -2.22 0.90
N ALA A 163 8.36 -2.31 2.23
CA ALA A 163 9.10 -3.22 3.08
C ALA A 163 8.90 -4.68 2.65
N LEU A 164 7.64 -5.09 2.47
CA LEU A 164 7.25 -6.44 2.06
C LEU A 164 7.65 -6.78 0.61
N TRP A 165 7.73 -5.80 -0.28
CA TRP A 165 8.20 -6.04 -1.64
C TRP A 165 9.71 -6.35 -1.71
N GLY A 166 10.49 -5.85 -0.75
CA GLY A 166 11.87 -6.26 -0.54
C GLY A 166 12.92 -5.61 -1.45
N GLN A 167 12.63 -4.47 -2.06
CA GLN A 167 13.64 -3.70 -2.82
C GLN A 167 14.36 -2.73 -1.89
N TYR A 168 15.45 -3.18 -1.28
CA TYR A 168 16.18 -2.42 -0.25
C TYR A 168 17.35 -1.60 -0.78
N LEU A 169 17.70 -1.74 -2.06
CA LEU A 169 18.64 -0.84 -2.71
C LEU A 169 17.98 0.51 -3.01
N ALA A 170 18.70 1.58 -2.67
CA ALA A 170 18.27 2.95 -2.92
C ALA A 170 18.15 3.21 -4.43
N LYS A 171 17.05 3.82 -4.87
CA LYS A 171 16.89 4.27 -6.25
C LYS A 171 17.30 5.73 -6.36
N SER A 172 18.17 6.03 -7.32
CA SER A 172 18.78 7.35 -7.51
C SER A 172 17.98 8.29 -8.40
N SER A 173 17.05 7.81 -9.23
CA SER A 173 16.33 8.66 -10.19
C SER A 173 14.80 8.53 -10.10
N VAL A 174 14.13 9.68 -10.12
CA VAL A 174 12.73 9.79 -10.50
C VAL A 174 12.69 9.66 -12.02
N ARG A 175 11.78 8.84 -12.56
CA ARG A 175 11.64 8.68 -14.02
C ARG A 175 11.37 10.06 -14.64
N ASN A 176 12.32 10.54 -15.46
CA ASN A 176 12.25 11.87 -16.07
C ASN A 176 10.98 11.96 -16.95
N GLY A 177 10.08 12.89 -16.64
CA GLY A 177 8.85 13.08 -17.43
C GLY A 177 7.70 13.78 -16.71
N ALA A 178 7.73 13.91 -15.38
CA ALA A 178 6.74 14.68 -14.63
C ALA A 178 7.27 16.10 -14.37
N GLU A 179 6.46 17.13 -14.63
CA GLU A 179 6.77 18.53 -14.31
C GLU A 179 5.92 19.01 -13.11
N GLY A 180 6.41 20.02 -12.39
CA GLY A 180 5.63 20.71 -11.35
C GLY A 180 5.22 19.84 -10.15
N ALA A 181 3.92 19.83 -9.83
CA ALA A 181 3.39 19.17 -8.63
C ALA A 181 3.56 17.64 -8.66
N ASP A 182 3.47 17.03 -9.85
CA ASP A 182 3.62 15.58 -10.03
C ASP A 182 5.07 15.15 -9.81
N ALA A 183 6.04 15.96 -10.25
CA ALA A 183 7.45 15.74 -9.97
C ALA A 183 7.73 15.73 -8.46
N ARG A 184 7.14 16.68 -7.73
CA ARG A 184 7.28 16.77 -6.26
C ARG A 184 6.66 15.57 -5.56
N ARG A 185 5.46 15.13 -5.99
CA ARG A 185 4.80 13.93 -5.46
C ARG A 185 5.61 12.67 -5.74
N ALA A 186 6.14 12.53 -6.96
CA ALA A 186 6.97 11.39 -7.34
C ALA A 186 8.29 11.35 -6.56
N LYS A 187 8.94 12.51 -6.38
CA LYS A 187 10.12 12.66 -5.54
C LYS A 187 9.84 12.25 -4.09
N ARG A 188 8.75 12.75 -3.49
CA ARG A 188 8.37 12.37 -2.12
C ARG A 188 8.17 10.86 -1.98
N ARG A 189 7.42 10.23 -2.89
CA ARG A 189 7.21 8.77 -2.87
C ARG A 189 8.53 8.00 -3.01
N LEU A 190 9.45 8.50 -3.82
CA LEU A 190 10.78 7.91 -3.97
C LEU A 190 11.58 8.02 -2.67
N GLU A 191 11.55 9.18 -2.01
CA GLU A 191 12.21 9.42 -0.72
C GLU A 191 11.63 8.52 0.37
N GLU A 192 10.30 8.43 0.51
CA GLU A 192 9.61 7.52 1.43
C GLU A 192 10.07 6.07 1.20
N ARG A 193 10.07 5.64 -0.06
CA ARG A 193 10.48 4.29 -0.45
C ARG A 193 11.95 4.02 -0.14
N ASN A 194 12.82 5.00 -0.39
CA ASN A 194 14.25 4.90 -0.09
C ASN A 194 14.52 4.93 1.42
N GLY A 195 13.69 5.60 2.21
CA GLY A 195 13.73 5.55 3.68
C GLY A 195 13.50 4.13 4.19
N ILE A 196 12.44 3.47 3.72
CA ILE A 196 12.16 2.06 4.08
C ILE A 196 13.26 1.11 3.57
N ALA A 197 13.76 1.37 2.36
CA ALA A 197 14.86 0.61 1.80
C ALA A 197 16.13 0.72 2.66
N ALA A 198 16.48 1.93 3.09
CA ALA A 198 17.61 2.18 3.98
C ALA A 198 17.40 1.56 5.38
N LEU A 199 16.17 1.58 5.90
CA LEU A 199 15.84 0.93 7.17
C LEU A 199 16.15 -0.58 7.10
N CYS A 200 15.74 -1.26 6.04
CA CYS A 200 16.02 -2.70 5.91
C CYS A 200 17.50 -2.97 5.57
N HIS A 201 18.10 -2.22 4.63
CA HIS A 201 19.45 -2.52 4.17
C HIS A 201 20.55 -2.05 5.13
N LYS A 202 20.46 -0.82 5.65
CA LYS A 202 21.53 -0.23 6.47
C LYS A 202 21.38 -0.51 7.95
N VAL A 203 20.14 -0.57 8.45
CA VAL A 203 19.89 -0.77 9.88
C VAL A 203 19.75 -2.26 10.19
N ALA A 204 18.99 -3.00 9.39
CA ALA A 204 18.81 -4.43 9.60
C ALA A 204 19.87 -5.31 8.89
N ASP A 205 20.80 -4.71 8.15
CA ASP A 205 21.81 -5.39 7.33
C ASP A 205 21.20 -6.44 6.38
N MET A 206 20.02 -6.14 5.82
CA MET A 206 19.29 -7.09 4.98
C MET A 206 19.57 -6.90 3.49
N ASP A 207 19.78 -8.01 2.81
CA ASP A 207 19.78 -8.08 1.36
C ASP A 207 18.38 -7.87 0.78
N SER A 208 18.34 -7.28 -0.42
CA SER A 208 17.12 -7.21 -1.21
C SER A 208 16.54 -8.60 -1.46
N TYR A 209 15.22 -8.66 -1.60
CA TYR A 209 14.47 -9.91 -1.73
C TYR A 209 14.98 -10.82 -2.86
N ASN A 210 15.15 -12.09 -2.49
CA ASN A 210 15.47 -13.18 -3.38
C ASN A 210 14.52 -14.36 -3.08
N ALA A 211 13.80 -14.80 -4.12
CA ALA A 211 12.81 -15.88 -4.04
C ALA A 211 13.41 -17.25 -3.69
N HIS A 212 14.71 -17.43 -3.88
CA HIS A 212 15.42 -18.68 -3.61
C HIS A 212 15.93 -18.79 -2.17
N VAL A 213 15.79 -17.74 -1.36
CA VAL A 213 16.18 -17.77 0.05
C VAL A 213 15.20 -18.67 0.80
N VAL A 214 15.75 -19.57 1.59
CA VAL A 214 15.01 -20.42 2.53
C VAL A 214 15.12 -19.78 3.91
N VAL A 215 14.00 -19.65 4.60
CA VAL A 215 13.93 -19.04 5.94
C VAL A 215 13.47 -20.09 6.93
N GLU A 216 14.14 -20.17 8.08
CA GLU A 216 13.67 -21.03 9.16
C GLU A 216 12.44 -20.41 9.83
N PHE A 217 11.37 -21.19 9.96
CA PHE A 217 10.17 -20.79 10.69
C PHE A 217 9.58 -21.99 11.43
N ARG A 218 9.52 -21.91 12.76
CA ARG A 218 9.04 -23.00 13.64
C ARG A 218 9.73 -24.34 13.38
N GLY A 219 11.05 -24.31 13.15
CA GLY A 219 11.86 -25.49 12.84
C GLY A 219 11.66 -26.05 11.42
N LEU A 220 10.88 -25.38 10.57
CA LEU A 220 10.71 -25.72 9.17
C LEU A 220 11.58 -24.82 8.29
N ALA A 221 12.20 -25.41 7.27
CA ALA A 221 12.91 -24.69 6.23
C ALA A 221 11.90 -24.24 5.16
N VAL A 222 11.47 -22.98 5.24
CA VAL A 222 10.37 -22.44 4.44
C VAL A 222 10.90 -21.68 3.23
N ASP A 223 10.55 -22.18 2.04
CA ASP A 223 10.79 -21.50 0.76
C ASP A 223 9.52 -20.78 0.26
N LEU A 224 9.63 -20.15 -0.92
CA LEU A 224 8.51 -19.43 -1.52
C LEU A 224 7.33 -20.33 -1.88
N ASN A 225 7.58 -21.56 -2.32
CA ASN A 225 6.55 -22.50 -2.74
C ASN A 225 5.77 -23.01 -1.53
N MET A 226 6.48 -23.33 -0.45
CA MET A 226 5.91 -23.76 0.81
C MET A 226 4.95 -22.70 1.37
N ILE A 227 5.34 -21.42 1.39
CA ILE A 227 4.45 -20.32 1.79
C ILE A 227 3.21 -20.17 0.91
N ALA A 228 3.36 -20.43 -0.38
CA ALA A 228 2.24 -20.30 -1.31
C ALA A 228 1.20 -21.42 -1.08
N GLN A 229 1.65 -22.62 -0.70
CA GLN A 229 0.83 -23.83 -0.62
C GLN A 229 0.36 -24.18 0.80
N ASP A 230 1.13 -23.84 1.84
CA ASP A 230 0.84 -24.21 3.22
C ASP A 230 -0.05 -23.15 3.90
N PRO A 231 -1.35 -23.45 4.16
CA PRO A 231 -2.25 -22.52 4.82
C PRO A 231 -1.88 -22.30 6.30
N SER A 232 -1.15 -23.21 6.95
CA SER A 232 -0.80 -23.08 8.37
C SER A 232 0.21 -21.96 8.61
N ILE A 233 1.29 -21.92 7.81
CA ILE A 233 2.30 -20.85 7.85
C ILE A 233 1.64 -19.49 7.63
N ARG A 234 0.71 -19.41 6.67
CA ARG A 234 -0.04 -18.18 6.40
C ARG A 234 -0.91 -17.79 7.59
N ALA A 235 -1.65 -18.73 8.16
CA ALA A 235 -2.50 -18.48 9.32
C ALA A 235 -1.68 -17.95 10.50
N ASP A 236 -0.49 -18.50 10.74
CA ASP A 236 0.44 -18.04 11.78
C ASP A 236 0.92 -16.60 11.54
N LEU A 237 1.36 -16.30 10.31
CA LEU A 237 1.81 -14.95 9.94
C LEU A 237 0.69 -13.92 10.02
N LEU A 238 -0.52 -14.30 9.62
CA LEU A 238 -1.70 -13.46 9.68
C LEU A 238 -2.12 -13.21 11.13
N TRP A 239 -2.13 -14.27 11.95
CA TRP A 239 -2.42 -14.18 13.38
C TRP A 239 -1.41 -13.27 14.09
N GLU A 240 -0.12 -13.46 13.85
CA GLU A 240 0.93 -12.60 14.40
C GLU A 240 0.72 -11.15 14.00
N SER A 241 0.37 -10.89 12.73
CA SER A 241 0.08 -9.55 12.25
C SER A 241 -1.08 -8.88 12.99
N HIS A 242 -2.14 -9.64 13.29
CA HIS A 242 -3.23 -9.15 14.13
C HIS A 242 -2.79 -8.93 15.57
N GLU A 243 -2.13 -9.91 16.18
CA GLU A 243 -1.73 -9.89 17.58
C GLU A 243 -0.76 -8.73 17.87
N VAL A 244 0.28 -8.56 17.05
CA VAL A 244 1.30 -7.54 17.24
C VAL A 244 0.71 -6.13 17.06
N ASN A 245 -0.10 -5.91 16.03
CA ASN A 245 -0.78 -4.63 15.85
C ASN A 245 -1.73 -4.33 17.01
N PHE A 246 -2.57 -5.28 17.42
CA PHE A 246 -3.48 -5.10 18.55
C PHE A 246 -2.73 -4.74 19.85
N ARG A 247 -1.68 -5.48 20.19
CA ARG A 247 -0.88 -5.22 21.40
C ARG A 247 -0.20 -3.86 21.34
N ALA A 248 0.39 -3.49 20.20
CA ALA A 248 1.07 -2.22 20.03
C ALA A 248 0.08 -1.02 20.07
N GLU A 249 -1.08 -1.15 19.44
CA GLU A 249 -2.15 -0.15 19.49
C GLU A 249 -2.70 0.02 20.90
N LEU A 250 -2.93 -1.08 21.61
CA LEU A 250 -3.38 -1.04 23.00
C LEU A 250 -2.35 -0.35 23.90
N LEU A 251 -1.06 -0.63 23.70
CA LEU A 251 0.03 0.01 24.43
C LEU A 251 0.13 1.51 24.12
N ALA A 252 -0.03 1.89 22.85
CA ALA A 252 -0.04 3.28 22.41
C ALA A 252 -1.24 4.04 23.00
N LEU A 253 -2.43 3.40 23.04
CA LEU A 253 -3.63 3.95 23.65
C LEU A 253 -3.47 4.12 25.16
N ASP A 254 -2.92 3.14 25.87
CA ASP A 254 -2.63 3.23 27.30
C ASP A 254 -1.63 4.37 27.58
N THR A 255 -0.59 4.48 26.76
CA THR A 255 0.38 5.58 26.82
C THR A 255 -0.30 6.94 26.67
N LEU A 256 -1.24 7.07 25.73
CA LEU A 256 -1.98 8.31 25.50
C LEU A 256 -2.98 8.65 26.61
N ARG A 257 -3.59 7.64 27.24
CA ARG A 257 -4.71 7.83 28.19
C ARG A 257 -4.31 7.84 29.65
N VAL A 258 -3.27 7.08 30.01
CA VAL A 258 -2.94 6.75 31.41
C VAL A 258 -1.59 7.30 31.83
N GLN A 259 -0.58 7.29 30.95
CA GLN A 259 0.76 7.71 31.35
C GLN A 259 0.78 9.19 31.75
N LYS A 260 1.26 9.45 32.96
CA LYS A 260 1.44 10.79 33.50
C LYS A 260 2.87 11.27 33.30
N LYS A 261 3.05 12.58 33.17
CA LYS A 261 4.38 13.19 32.93
C LYS A 261 5.37 12.95 34.06
N ASP A 262 4.87 12.84 35.29
CA ASP A 262 5.62 12.66 36.55
C ASP A 262 5.95 11.18 36.86
N TRP A 263 5.52 10.24 36.03
CA TRP A 263 5.87 8.84 36.24
C TRP A 263 7.36 8.60 36.02
N MET A 264 7.99 8.01 37.04
CA MET A 264 9.31 7.41 36.92
C MET A 264 9.33 6.31 35.86
N GLU A 265 10.52 6.07 35.29
CA GLU A 265 10.71 5.08 34.23
C GLU A 265 10.28 3.67 34.65
N ILE A 266 10.54 3.28 35.91
CA ILE A 266 10.14 1.98 36.45
C ILE A 266 8.60 1.79 36.44
N ASN A 267 7.84 2.81 36.84
CA ASN A 267 6.37 2.75 36.83
C ASN A 267 5.81 2.62 35.41
N ARG A 268 6.46 3.29 34.43
CA ARG A 268 6.11 3.16 33.01
C ARG A 268 6.38 1.74 32.52
N TRP A 269 7.52 1.16 32.89
CA TRP A 269 7.87 -0.21 32.56
C TRP A 269 6.90 -1.23 33.15
N GLU A 270 6.58 -1.14 34.43
CA GLU A 270 5.61 -2.02 35.09
C GLU A 270 4.24 -1.95 34.41
N ARG A 271 3.77 -0.73 34.08
CA ARG A 271 2.50 -0.56 33.37
C ARG A 271 2.55 -1.17 31.98
N LYS A 272 3.62 -0.93 31.21
CA LYS A 272 3.80 -1.52 29.88
C LYS A 272 3.79 -3.05 29.93
N MET A 273 4.47 -3.65 30.92
CA MET A 273 4.46 -5.10 31.12
C MET A 273 3.05 -5.62 31.36
N LEU A 274 2.27 -4.99 32.25
CA LEU A 274 0.88 -5.38 32.53
C LEU A 274 -0.02 -5.28 31.29
N VAL A 275 0.08 -4.18 30.54
CA VAL A 275 -0.72 -3.96 29.32
C VAL A 275 -0.33 -4.93 28.22
N SER A 276 0.97 -5.22 28.07
CA SER A 276 1.47 -6.18 27.07
C SER A 276 1.00 -7.62 27.30
N GLY A 277 0.64 -7.96 28.54
CA GLY A 277 0.09 -9.27 28.91
C GLY A 277 -1.42 -9.42 28.65
N VAL A 278 -2.11 -8.36 28.22
CA VAL A 278 -3.53 -8.44 27.85
C VAL A 278 -3.67 -9.38 26.64
N GLY A 279 -4.52 -10.40 26.77
CA GLY A 279 -4.67 -11.46 25.76
C GLY A 279 -3.80 -12.70 25.99
N GLY A 280 -3.03 -12.75 27.07
CA GLY A 280 -2.23 -13.92 27.47
C GLY A 280 -0.81 -13.94 26.89
N SER A 281 -0.13 -15.09 27.03
CA SER A 281 1.21 -15.30 26.49
C SER A 281 1.26 -15.00 25.00
N SER A 282 2.33 -14.32 24.55
CA SER A 282 2.49 -13.99 23.12
C SER A 282 2.61 -15.25 22.29
N SER A 283 1.77 -15.41 21.27
CA SER A 283 1.90 -16.55 20.34
C SER A 283 3.22 -16.53 19.57
N SER A 284 3.83 -15.34 19.48
CA SER A 284 5.12 -15.08 18.86
C SER A 284 6.33 -15.31 19.79
N ALA A 285 6.13 -15.66 21.07
CA ALA A 285 7.21 -16.02 22.01
C ALA A 285 7.61 -17.51 21.92
N ALA A 286 6.90 -18.30 21.10
CA ALA A 286 7.22 -19.68 20.77
C ALA A 286 7.96 -19.78 19.43
#